data_AF-A0A9E1MW67-F1
#
_entry.id   AF-A0A9E1MW67-F1
#
_cell.length_a   1.000
_cell.length_b   1.000
_cell.length_c   1.000
_cell.angle_alpha   90.00
_cell.angle_beta   90.00
_cell.angle_gamma   90.00
#
_symmetry.space_group_name_H-M   'P 1'
#
loop_
_entity.id
_entity.type
_entity.pdbx_description
1 polymer ?
#
loop_
_entity_poly.entity_id
_entity_poly.type
_entity_poly.pdbx_seq_one_letter_code
_entity_poly.pdbx_strand_id
1 'polypeptide(L)'
;MRDPLPNREVERPVVLPKGWMELNLGVDGKVGVGVWNSQGRRQRFDGERFGYLTTSAQLRCGLLPRSELWWKAGFHRASFAGHSALSVQDPSFGVRWLLYRREAPATSVAIEVGGKAPFGRETTSDYLEHQATLPGFSFSTGTPDVWVGPLVRQQ
;
A
#
# COMPACT_ATOMS: atom_id res chain seq x y z
N MET A 1 43.27 -12.60 7.72
CA MET A 1 42.06 -11.84 8.09
C MET A 1 41.01 -12.17 7.04
N ARG A 2 39.95 -12.91 7.39
CA ARG A 2 38.81 -13.12 6.47
C ARG A 2 38.12 -11.78 6.28
N ASP A 3 37.80 -11.42 5.05
CA ASP A 3 36.95 -10.27 4.76
C ASP A 3 35.70 -10.34 5.66
N PRO A 4 35.38 -9.28 6.43
CA PRO A 4 34.11 -9.21 7.11
C PRO A 4 33.05 -9.25 6.00
N LEU A 5 32.13 -10.22 6.10
CA LEU A 5 31.00 -10.44 5.20
C LEU A 5 30.60 -9.12 4.51
N PRO A 6 30.66 -9.02 3.17
CA PRO A 6 30.32 -7.77 2.51
C PRO A 6 28.90 -7.41 2.92
N ASN A 7 28.79 -6.33 3.69
CA ASN A 7 27.54 -5.73 4.15
C ASN A 7 26.82 -5.04 2.97
N ARG A 8 26.85 -5.67 1.78
CA ARG A 8 25.86 -5.40 0.76
C ARG A 8 24.56 -5.88 1.38
N GLU A 9 23.66 -4.96 1.68
CA GLU A 9 22.25 -5.30 1.75
C GLU A 9 21.98 -6.21 0.56
N VAL A 10 21.71 -7.49 0.81
CA VAL A 10 21.35 -8.41 -0.25
C VAL A 10 20.01 -7.90 -0.74
N GLU A 11 20.06 -7.06 -1.78
CA GLU A 11 18.88 -6.45 -2.35
C GLU A 11 17.95 -7.59 -2.75
N ARG A 12 16.79 -7.60 -2.10
CA ARG A 12 15.92 -8.77 -2.09
C ARG A 12 15.40 -9.04 -3.51
N PRO A 13 15.34 -10.30 -3.96
CA PRO A 13 14.70 -10.62 -5.22
C PRO A 13 13.24 -10.16 -5.21
N VAL A 14 12.71 -9.77 -6.39
CA VAL A 14 11.31 -9.35 -6.56
C VAL A 14 10.33 -10.45 -6.12
N VAL A 15 10.74 -11.72 -6.27
CA VAL A 15 9.97 -12.91 -5.89
C VAL A 15 10.77 -13.73 -4.87
N LEU A 16 10.13 -14.09 -3.76
CA LEU A 16 10.71 -14.95 -2.74
C LEU A 16 11.02 -16.36 -3.29
N PRO A 17 12.14 -16.99 -2.88
CA PRO A 17 12.42 -18.36 -3.25
C PRO A 17 11.40 -19.34 -2.64
N LYS A 18 11.25 -20.52 -3.25
CA LYS A 18 10.36 -21.57 -2.73
C LYS A 18 10.68 -21.89 -1.27
N GLY A 19 9.64 -21.98 -0.43
CA GLY A 19 9.75 -22.30 0.99
C GLY A 19 10.06 -21.10 1.90
N TRP A 20 10.31 -19.92 1.33
CA TRP A 20 10.51 -18.71 2.11
C TRP A 20 9.17 -18.04 2.44
N MET A 21 9.11 -17.48 3.64
CA MET A 21 7.99 -16.69 4.13
C MET A 21 8.52 -15.39 4.72
N GLU A 22 7.83 -14.29 4.44
CA GLU A 22 8.16 -12.96 4.95
C GLU A 22 6.90 -12.29 5.48
N LEU A 23 6.98 -11.79 6.71
CA LEU A 23 5.97 -10.92 7.29
C LEU A 23 6.54 -9.50 7.35
N ASN A 24 5.87 -8.56 6.68
CA ASN A 24 6.19 -7.14 6.74
C ASN A 24 5.11 -6.42 7.54
N LEU A 25 5.54 -5.66 8.55
CA LEU A 25 4.67 -4.77 9.32
C LEU A 25 5.07 -3.33 9.00
N GLY A 26 4.08 -2.50 8.70
CA GLY A 26 4.32 -1.11 8.28
C GLY A 26 3.35 -0.15 8.94
N VAL A 27 3.86 1.03 9.28
CA VAL A 27 3.08 2.18 9.76
C VAL A 27 3.44 3.38 8.90
N ASP A 28 2.44 4.00 8.28
CA ASP A 28 2.59 5.20 7.45
C ASP A 28 1.70 6.31 7.99
N GLY A 29 2.27 7.50 8.18
CA GLY A 29 1.59 8.66 8.73
C GLY A 29 1.63 9.82 7.76
N LYS A 30 0.46 10.35 7.42
CA LYS A 30 0.28 11.51 6.54
C LYS A 30 -0.40 12.63 7.31
N VAL A 31 0.03 13.86 7.05
CA VAL A 31 -0.55 15.07 7.63
C VAL A 31 -0.96 16.02 6.50
N GLY A 32 -2.26 16.24 6.38
CA GLY A 32 -2.85 17.25 5.50
C GLY A 32 -2.87 18.62 6.19
N VAL A 33 -2.40 19.64 5.47
CA VAL A 33 -2.33 21.05 5.94
C VAL A 33 -3.31 21.95 5.18
N GLY A 34 -4.15 21.39 4.33
CA GLY A 34 -5.14 22.11 3.54
C GLY A 34 -5.83 21.22 2.52
N VAL A 35 -6.79 21.81 1.81
CA VAL A 35 -7.61 21.18 0.76
C VAL A 35 -7.56 22.02 -0.51
N TRP A 36 -7.79 21.40 -1.65
CA TRP A 36 -7.99 22.10 -2.92
C TRP A 36 -9.48 22.33 -3.12
N ASN A 37 -9.88 23.57 -3.41
CA ASN A 37 -11.27 23.85 -3.77
C ASN A 37 -11.54 23.46 -5.23
N SER A 38 -12.82 23.48 -5.64
CA SER A 38 -13.26 23.18 -7.01
C SER A 38 -12.69 24.11 -8.08
N GLN A 39 -12.14 25.27 -7.69
CA GLN A 39 -11.47 26.23 -8.56
C GLN A 39 -9.94 26.02 -8.63
N GLY A 40 -9.43 24.92 -8.05
CA GLY A 40 -8.00 24.61 -8.05
C GLY A 40 -7.16 25.54 -7.17
N ARG A 41 -7.78 26.30 -6.26
CA ARG A 41 -7.07 27.11 -5.26
C ARG A 41 -6.86 26.30 -4.00
N ARG A 42 -5.65 26.37 -3.45
CA ARG A 42 -5.29 25.74 -2.19
C ARG A 42 -5.85 26.58 -1.03
N GLN A 43 -6.70 25.97 -0.22
CA GLN A 43 -7.19 26.53 1.04
C GLN A 43 -6.48 25.83 2.19
N ARG A 44 -5.94 26.58 3.14
CA ARG A 44 -5.37 26.01 4.37
C ARG A 44 -6.51 25.71 5.35
N PHE A 45 -6.32 24.70 6.19
CA PHE A 45 -7.18 24.49 7.34
C PHE A 45 -6.92 25.60 8.37
N ASP A 46 -7.96 26.11 9.01
CA ASP A 46 -7.85 27.14 10.05
C ASP A 46 -7.33 26.52 11.35
N GLY A 47 -6.00 26.48 11.51
CA GLY A 47 -5.31 26.03 12.72
C GLY A 47 -5.25 24.50 12.92
N GLU A 48 -6.16 23.76 12.30
CA GLU A 48 -6.26 22.30 12.45
C GLU A 48 -5.52 21.53 11.35
N ARG A 49 -5.15 20.28 11.63
CA ARG A 49 -4.44 19.41 10.68
C ARG A 49 -5.21 18.11 10.48
N PHE A 50 -5.27 17.65 9.24
CA PHE A 50 -5.79 16.33 8.92
C PHE A 50 -4.71 15.28 9.17
N GLY A 51 -4.89 14.41 10.15
CA GLY A 51 -4.03 13.27 10.39
C GLY A 51 -4.57 12.01 9.72
N TYR A 52 -3.71 11.24 9.06
CA TYR A 52 -4.06 9.96 8.49
C TYR A 52 -2.96 8.94 8.77
N LEU A 53 -3.28 7.90 9.51
CA LEU A 53 -2.37 6.82 9.88
C LEU A 53 -2.83 5.53 9.22
N THR A 54 -1.91 4.83 8.57
CA THR A 54 -2.14 3.50 8.01
C THR A 54 -1.23 2.51 8.69
N THR A 55 -1.80 1.47 9.28
CA THR A 55 -1.05 0.31 9.77
C THR A 55 -1.33 -0.85 8.85
N SER A 56 -0.31 -1.55 8.38
CA SER A 56 -0.47 -2.68 7.47
C SER A 56 0.40 -3.86 7.86
N ALA A 57 -0.10 -5.05 7.56
CA ALA A 57 0.61 -6.31 7.63
C ALA A 57 0.58 -6.96 6.25
N GLN A 58 1.72 -7.40 5.76
CA GLN A 58 1.85 -8.09 4.49
C GLN A 58 2.58 -9.42 4.69
N LEU A 59 1.95 -10.50 4.27
CA LEU A 59 2.53 -11.82 4.20
C LEU A 59 2.94 -12.11 2.75
N ARG A 60 4.14 -12.64 2.56
CA ARG A 60 4.64 -13.12 1.27
C ARG A 60 5.18 -14.53 1.45
N CYS A 61 4.82 -15.45 0.55
CA CYS A 61 5.19 -16.86 0.61
C CYS A 61 5.65 -17.34 -0.78
N GLY A 62 6.87 -17.86 -0.87
CA GLY A 62 7.36 -18.53 -2.08
C GLY A 62 6.78 -19.94 -2.19
N LEU A 63 5.80 -20.14 -3.07
CA LEU A 63 5.08 -21.42 -3.22
C LEU A 63 5.80 -22.42 -4.13
N LEU A 64 6.16 -21.99 -5.33
CA LEU A 64 6.85 -22.77 -6.37
C LEU A 64 8.16 -22.06 -6.75
N PRO A 65 9.07 -22.71 -7.49
CA PRO A 65 10.20 -22.01 -8.08
C PRO A 65 9.69 -20.81 -8.87
N ARG A 66 10.26 -19.62 -8.62
CA ARG A 66 9.91 -18.38 -9.33
C ARG A 66 8.49 -17.88 -9.11
N SER A 67 7.76 -18.33 -8.09
CA SER A 67 6.43 -17.80 -7.77
C SER A 67 6.29 -17.38 -6.31
N GLU A 68 5.58 -16.29 -6.06
CA GLU A 68 5.27 -15.80 -4.73
C GLU A 68 3.78 -15.49 -4.62
N LEU A 69 3.13 -16.01 -3.59
CA LEU A 69 1.83 -15.52 -3.14
C LEU A 69 2.08 -14.38 -2.16
N TRP A 70 1.32 -13.30 -2.28
CA TRP A 70 1.33 -12.22 -1.30
C TRP A 70 -0.10 -11.86 -0.89
N TRP A 71 -0.22 -11.43 0.35
CA TRP A 71 -1.46 -10.92 0.93
C TRP A 71 -1.12 -9.74 1.82
N LYS A 72 -1.96 -8.70 1.80
CA LYS A 72 -1.80 -7.49 2.60
C LYS A 72 -3.15 -7.04 3.13
N ALA A 73 -3.20 -6.74 4.42
CA ALA A 73 -4.33 -6.10 5.05
C ALA A 73 -3.85 -5.05 6.05
N GLY A 74 -4.76 -4.24 6.55
CA GLY A 74 -4.41 -3.16 7.45
C GLY A 74 -5.61 -2.42 8.02
N PHE A 75 -5.31 -1.31 8.67
CA PHE A 75 -6.26 -0.39 9.25
C PHE A 75 -5.87 1.04 8.91
N HIS A 76 -6.88 1.87 8.70
CA HIS A 76 -6.74 3.31 8.53
C HIS A 76 -7.33 4.03 9.72
N ARG A 77 -6.61 5.00 10.26
CA ARG A 77 -7.10 5.93 11.26
C ARG A 77 -7.00 7.35 10.73
N ALA A 78 -8.14 8.02 10.58
CA ALA A 78 -8.18 9.44 10.25
C ALA A 78 -8.49 10.27 11.50
N SER A 79 -7.95 11.48 11.57
CA SER A 79 -8.29 12.45 12.61
C SER A 79 -8.34 13.87 12.07
N PHE A 80 -9.37 14.62 12.43
CA PHE A 80 -9.54 16.03 12.07
C PHE A 80 -10.38 16.73 13.14
N ALA A 81 -10.06 17.97 13.52
CA ALA A 81 -10.87 18.76 14.46
C ALA A 81 -11.27 18.07 15.78
N GLY A 82 -10.39 17.22 16.34
CA GLY A 82 -10.72 16.42 17.53
C GLY A 82 -11.62 15.19 17.27
N HIS A 83 -12.12 15.00 16.06
CA HIS A 83 -12.77 13.77 15.62
C HIS A 83 -11.75 12.75 15.14
N SER A 84 -12.01 11.46 15.36
CA SER A 84 -11.23 10.39 14.77
C SER A 84 -12.09 9.21 14.35
N ALA A 85 -11.69 8.54 13.28
CA ALA A 85 -12.34 7.34 12.77
C ALA A 85 -11.31 6.25 12.50
N LEU A 86 -11.70 5.00 12.72
CA LEU A 86 -10.93 3.82 12.42
C LEU A 86 -11.69 2.98 11.39
N SER A 87 -11.00 2.49 10.37
CA SER A 87 -11.55 1.61 9.36
C SER A 87 -10.58 0.50 9.02
N VAL A 88 -11.12 -0.62 8.56
CA VAL A 88 -10.34 -1.71 7.98
C VAL A 88 -9.91 -1.28 6.58
N GLN A 89 -8.62 -1.47 6.26
CA GLN A 89 -8.12 -1.30 4.90
C GLN A 89 -8.67 -2.42 4.02
N ASP A 90 -9.06 -2.09 2.80
CA ASP A 90 -9.36 -3.07 1.77
C ASP A 90 -8.19 -4.06 1.61
N PRO A 91 -8.37 -5.35 1.94
CA PRO A 91 -7.32 -6.33 1.80
C PRO A 91 -6.99 -6.52 0.33
N SER A 92 -5.71 -6.77 0.07
CA SER A 92 -5.19 -7.06 -1.26
C SER A 92 -4.42 -8.37 -1.24
N PHE A 93 -4.48 -9.09 -2.34
CA PHE A 93 -3.80 -10.37 -2.50
C PHE A 93 -3.35 -10.53 -3.94
N GLY A 94 -2.37 -11.37 -4.17
CA GLY A 94 -1.93 -11.63 -5.52
C GLY A 94 -0.84 -12.67 -5.61
N VAL A 95 -0.48 -12.97 -6.84
CA VAL A 95 0.60 -13.88 -7.18
C VAL A 95 1.57 -13.15 -8.09
N ARG A 96 2.86 -13.38 -7.85
CA ARG A 96 3.96 -12.91 -8.69
C ARG A 96 4.68 -14.08 -9.29
N TRP A 97 5.04 -13.98 -10.56
CA TRP A 97 5.87 -14.95 -11.26
C TRP A 97 7.10 -14.29 -11.85
N LEU A 98 8.28 -14.77 -11.50
CA LEU A 98 9.56 -14.29 -12.00
C LEU A 98 9.82 -14.91 -13.39
N LEU A 99 9.79 -14.07 -14.42
CA LEU A 99 10.03 -14.46 -15.80
C LEU A 99 11.51 -14.50 -16.13
N TYR A 100 12.25 -13.50 -15.65
CA TYR A 100 13.65 -13.30 -15.96
C TYR A 100 14.42 -12.85 -14.73
N ARG A 101 15.63 -13.39 -14.56
CA ARG A 101 16.59 -12.94 -13.54
C ARG A 101 17.99 -13.04 -14.11
N ARG A 102 18.76 -11.97 -13.95
CA ARG A 102 20.18 -11.89 -14.25
C ARG A 102 20.92 -11.39 -13.02
N GLU A 103 22.08 -11.98 -12.74
CA GLU A 103 22.88 -11.65 -11.56
C GLU A 103 23.82 -10.46 -11.80
N ALA A 104 24.30 -10.27 -13.04
CA ALA A 104 25.15 -9.15 -13.42
C ALA A 104 24.84 -8.65 -14.86
N PRO A 105 24.28 -7.44 -15.03
CA PRO A 105 23.75 -6.57 -13.98
C PRO A 105 22.53 -7.22 -13.29
N ALA A 106 22.28 -6.83 -12.04
CA ALA A 106 21.14 -7.34 -11.26
C ALA A 106 19.84 -6.85 -11.89
N THR A 107 19.17 -7.72 -12.63
CA THR A 107 17.93 -7.39 -13.34
C THR A 107 16.93 -8.50 -13.09
N SER A 108 15.70 -8.13 -12.76
CA SER A 108 14.61 -9.09 -12.64
C SER A 108 13.33 -8.54 -13.24
N VAL A 109 12.61 -9.43 -13.92
CA VAL A 109 11.30 -9.15 -14.52
C VAL A 109 10.33 -10.17 -13.99
N ALA A 110 9.22 -9.70 -13.45
CA ALA A 110 8.12 -10.52 -12.99
C ALA A 110 6.80 -10.01 -13.57
N ILE A 111 5.81 -10.88 -13.62
CA ILE A 111 4.41 -10.50 -13.80
C ILE A 111 3.72 -10.64 -12.46
N GLU A 112 2.91 -9.64 -12.10
CA GLU A 112 2.01 -9.69 -10.97
C GLU A 112 0.57 -9.77 -11.47
N VAL A 113 -0.22 -10.65 -10.85
CA VAL A 113 -1.68 -10.63 -10.91
C VAL A 113 -2.17 -10.42 -9.50
N GLY A 114 -2.96 -9.37 -9.28
CA GLY A 114 -3.44 -8.98 -7.96
C GLY A 114 -4.91 -8.61 -7.97
N GLY A 115 -5.50 -8.70 -6.80
CA GLY A 115 -6.87 -8.32 -6.52
C GLY A 115 -6.95 -7.54 -5.22
N LYS A 116 -7.92 -6.62 -5.16
CA LYS A 116 -8.28 -5.86 -3.97
C LYS A 116 -9.76 -6.10 -3.69
N ALA A 117 -10.09 -6.48 -2.47
CA ALA A 117 -11.48 -6.70 -2.08
C ALA A 117 -12.03 -5.48 -1.31
N PRO A 118 -13.27 -5.04 -1.59
CA PRO A 118 -13.87 -3.88 -0.95
C PRO A 118 -14.40 -4.28 0.44
N PHE A 119 -13.55 -4.12 1.46
CA PHE A 119 -13.91 -4.38 2.87
C PHE A 119 -13.93 -3.11 3.72
N GLY A 120 -13.34 -2.02 3.23
CA GLY A 120 -13.40 -0.73 3.88
C GLY A 120 -14.81 -0.15 3.79
N ARG A 121 -15.26 0.48 4.87
CA ARG A 121 -16.52 1.24 4.86
C ARG A 121 -16.39 2.42 3.92
N GLU A 122 -17.27 2.47 2.92
CA GLU A 122 -17.67 3.74 2.30
C GLU A 122 -18.42 4.53 3.37
N THR A 123 -17.93 5.72 3.74
CA THR A 123 -18.84 6.68 4.33
C THR A 123 -19.63 7.30 3.20
N THR A 124 -20.90 6.93 3.12
CA THR A 124 -21.92 7.51 2.24
C THR A 124 -22.31 8.92 2.67
N SER A 125 -21.35 9.78 3.04
CA SER A 125 -21.60 11.21 3.26
C SER A 125 -20.81 12.01 2.23
N ASP A 126 -21.59 12.60 1.32
CA ASP A 126 -21.28 13.81 0.56
C ASP A 126 -20.37 13.69 -0.67
N TYR A 127 -20.78 12.83 -1.62
CA TYR A 127 -20.53 13.08 -3.04
C TYR A 127 -21.54 14.06 -3.67
N LEU A 128 -22.57 14.48 -2.94
CA LEU A 128 -23.60 15.37 -3.42
C LEU A 128 -23.91 16.40 -2.33
N GLU A 129 -23.54 17.65 -2.61
CA GLU A 129 -24.23 18.85 -2.14
C GLU A 129 -24.55 18.93 -0.63
N HIS A 130 -23.63 19.51 0.16
CA HIS A 130 -23.89 20.70 0.99
C HIS A 130 -22.83 20.85 2.11
N GLN A 131 -22.31 22.07 2.24
CA GLN A 131 -21.55 22.61 3.37
C GLN A 131 -20.23 21.91 3.75
N ALA A 132 -19.14 22.68 3.65
CA ALA A 132 -17.83 22.35 4.18
C ALA A 132 -17.85 22.35 5.73
N THR A 133 -18.37 21.26 6.31
CA THR A 133 -18.10 20.81 7.67
C THR A 133 -17.56 19.40 7.51
N LEU A 134 -16.31 19.17 7.93
CA LEU A 134 -15.52 18.06 7.38
C LEU A 134 -16.22 16.69 7.55
N PRO A 135 -16.55 16.01 6.43
CA PRO A 135 -17.60 15.01 6.36
C PRO A 135 -17.00 13.60 6.39
N GLY A 136 -17.83 12.57 6.31
CA GLY A 136 -17.46 11.17 6.44
C GLY A 136 -16.12 10.80 5.78
N PHE A 137 -15.25 10.14 6.55
CA PHE A 137 -13.99 9.64 6.02
C PHE A 137 -14.23 8.41 5.13
N SER A 138 -14.05 8.57 3.82
CA SER A 138 -14.06 7.41 2.91
C SER A 138 -12.71 6.69 2.98
N PHE A 139 -12.75 5.41 3.33
CA PHE A 139 -11.56 4.57 3.53
C PHE A 139 -11.44 3.44 2.50
N SER A 140 -12.33 3.39 1.50
CA SER A 140 -12.36 2.36 0.46
C SER A 140 -12.50 2.99 -0.91
N THR A 141 -12.04 2.27 -1.95
CA THR A 141 -12.40 2.59 -3.33
C THR A 141 -13.78 2.04 -3.72
N GLY A 142 -14.43 1.25 -2.85
CA GLY A 142 -15.76 0.67 -3.08
C GLY A 142 -15.80 -0.43 -4.13
N THR A 143 -14.81 -0.45 -5.01
CA THR A 143 -14.78 -1.24 -6.22
C THR A 143 -13.75 -2.36 -6.06
N PRO A 144 -14.15 -3.63 -6.27
CA PRO A 144 -13.19 -4.71 -6.39
C PRO A 144 -12.35 -4.47 -7.64
N ASP A 145 -11.04 -4.38 -7.47
CA ASP A 145 -10.11 -4.14 -8.57
C ASP A 145 -9.23 -5.36 -8.77
N VAL A 146 -9.13 -5.81 -10.02
CA VAL A 146 -8.18 -6.84 -10.46
C VAL A 146 -7.22 -6.18 -11.43
N TRP A 147 -5.92 -6.39 -11.21
CA TRP A 147 -4.88 -5.87 -12.09
C TRP A 147 -3.89 -6.95 -12.49
N VAL A 148 -3.29 -6.71 -13.65
CA VAL A 148 -2.14 -7.46 -14.15
C VAL A 148 -1.11 -6.45 -14.59
N GLY A 149 0.14 -6.62 -14.16
CA GLY A 149 1.19 -5.66 -14.47
C GLY A 149 2.59 -6.27 -14.48
N PRO A 150 3.49 -5.75 -15.35
CA PRO A 150 4.90 -6.09 -15.27
C PRO A 150 5.53 -5.41 -14.05
N LEU A 151 6.40 -6.15 -13.37
CA LEU A 151 7.31 -5.62 -12.36
C LEU A 151 8.73 -5.75 -12.91
N VAL A 152 9.39 -4.61 -13.09
CA VAL A 152 10.77 -4.54 -13.54
C VAL A 152 11.61 -3.94 -12.43
N ARG A 153 12.70 -4.64 -12.07
CA ARG A 153 13.74 -4.11 -11.19
C ARG A 153 15.06 -4.19 -11.93
N GLN A 154 15.64 -3.01 -12.18
CA GLN A 154 16.94 -2.83 -12.80
C GLN A 154 17.80 -1.98 -11.88
N GLN A 155 19.06 -2.36 -11.72
CA GLN A 155 20.10 -1.62 -11.01
C GLN A 155 21.25 -1.31 -11.95
#